data_AF-A0A4Z0J4V3-F1
#
_entry.id   AF-A0A4Z0J4V3-F1
#
_cell.length_a   1.000
_cell.length_b   1.000
_cell.length_c   1.000
_cell.angle_alpha   90.00
_cell.angle_beta   90.00
_cell.angle_gamma   90.00
#
_symmetry.space_group_name_H-M   'P 1'
#
loop_
_entity.id
_entity.type
_entity.pdbx_description
1 polymer ?
#
loop_
_entity_poly.entity_id
_entity_poly.type
_entity_poly.pdbx_seq_one_letter_code
_entity_poly.pdbx_strand_id
1 'polypeptide(L)'
;MADRTVIDSAAFARGFANAATQAGIATSQITPAAKSYLLSYLTAFYLANDFNQAEAQNFAMKTVKFKDMSFEQLLERVSQLNKY
;
A
#
# COMPACT_ATOMS: atom_id res chain seq x y z
N MET A 1 4.27 23.58 -1.08
CA MET A 1 4.05 22.14 -1.38
C MET A 1 2.66 21.93 -2.00
N ALA A 2 2.30 22.66 -3.06
CA ALA A 2 0.96 22.59 -3.67
C ALA A 2 0.96 22.16 -5.15
N ASP A 3 2.13 22.10 -5.80
CA ASP A 3 2.24 21.80 -7.24
C ASP A 3 2.28 20.30 -7.62
N ARG A 4 2.27 19.38 -6.66
CA ARG A 4 2.48 17.94 -6.92
C ARG A 4 1.22 17.13 -7.26
N THR A 5 0.03 17.75 -7.25
CA THR A 5 -1.25 17.03 -7.29
C THR A 5 -2.18 17.40 -8.44
N VAL A 6 -1.72 18.21 -9.40
CA VAL A 6 -2.54 18.53 -10.59
C VAL A 6 -2.24 17.52 -11.69
N ILE A 7 -3.13 16.55 -11.86
CA ILE A 7 -3.08 15.63 -13.00
C ILE A 7 -3.41 16.44 -14.26
N ASP A 8 -2.50 16.48 -15.24
CA ASP A 8 -2.81 16.96 -16.59
C ASP A 8 -3.91 16.07 -17.18
N SER A 9 -5.11 16.64 -17.29
CA SER A 9 -6.31 15.92 -17.68
C SER A 9 -6.22 15.40 -19.12
N ALA A 10 -5.53 16.13 -20.01
CA ALA A 10 -5.36 15.72 -21.39
C ALA A 10 -4.34 14.58 -21.52
N ALA A 11 -3.24 14.65 -20.76
CA ALA A 11 -2.25 13.57 -20.71
C ALA A 11 -2.86 12.29 -20.12
N PHE A 12 -3.62 12.41 -19.02
CA PHE A 12 -4.32 11.29 -18.41
C PHE A 12 -5.36 10.67 -19.36
N ALA A 13 -6.21 11.48 -19.99
CA ALA A 13 -7.24 10.99 -20.92
C ALA A 13 -6.62 10.26 -22.12
N ARG A 14 -5.52 10.76 -22.67
CA ARG A 14 -4.78 10.07 -23.75
C ARG A 14 -4.18 8.74 -23.29
N GLY A 15 -3.53 8.71 -22.12
CA GLY A 15 -2.96 7.48 -21.56
C GLY A 15 -4.03 6.43 -21.29
N PHE A 16 -5.16 6.85 -20.71
CA PHE A 16 -6.31 5.99 -20.45
C PHE A 16 -6.90 5.41 -21.75
N ALA A 17 -7.12 6.25 -22.77
CA ALA A 17 -7.65 5.80 -24.06
C ALA A 17 -6.72 4.78 -24.73
N ASN A 18 -5.41 5.04 -24.74
CA ASN A 18 -4.41 4.12 -25.30
C ASN A 18 -4.39 2.77 -24.55
N ALA A 19 -4.46 2.79 -23.22
CA ALA A 19 -4.50 1.56 -22.42
C ALA A 19 -5.77 0.74 -22.70
N ALA A 20 -6.93 1.41 -22.82
CA ALA A 20 -8.20 0.75 -23.11
C ALA A 20 -8.24 0.12 -24.51
N THR A 21 -7.69 0.80 -25.53
CA THR A 21 -7.61 0.26 -26.89
C THR A 21 -6.62 -0.90 -26.99
N GLN A 22 -5.45 -0.80 -26.35
CA GLN A 22 -4.44 -1.86 -26.34
C GLN A 22 -4.92 -3.12 -25.59
N ALA A 23 -5.71 -2.95 -24.53
CA ALA A 23 -6.31 -4.07 -23.80
C ALA A 23 -7.46 -4.76 -24.55
N GLY A 24 -7.86 -4.25 -25.73
CA GLY A 24 -8.93 -4.84 -26.54
C GLY A 24 -10.31 -4.81 -25.86
N ILE A 25 -10.52 -3.90 -24.91
CA ILE A 25 -11.76 -3.82 -24.14
C ILE A 25 -12.85 -3.23 -25.04
N ALA A 26 -13.99 -3.92 -25.12
CA ALA A 26 -15.16 -3.40 -25.82
C ALA A 26 -15.57 -2.02 -25.25
N THR A 27 -15.89 -1.05 -26.11
CA THR A 27 -16.17 0.34 -25.69
C THR A 27 -17.23 0.44 -24.59
N SER A 28 -18.24 -0.44 -24.62
CA SER A 28 -19.30 -0.54 -23.61
C SER A 28 -18.81 -0.99 -22.23
N GLN A 29 -17.64 -1.63 -22.15
CA GLN A 29 -17.04 -2.20 -20.94
C GLN A 29 -15.87 -1.38 -20.39
N ILE A 30 -15.40 -0.35 -21.10
CA ILE A 30 -14.26 0.48 -20.69
C ILE A 30 -14.52 1.14 -19.33
N THR A 31 -15.69 1.77 -19.14
CA THR A 31 -16.03 2.46 -17.90
C THR A 31 -16.16 1.51 -16.69
N PRO A 32 -16.90 0.39 -16.79
CA PRO A 32 -16.92 -0.63 -15.72
C PRO A 32 -15.53 -1.18 -15.38
N ALA A 33 -14.73 -1.57 -16.39
CA ALA A 33 -13.41 -2.14 -16.18
C ALA A 33 -12.44 -1.17 -15.48
N ALA A 34 -12.47 0.10 -15.90
CA ALA A 34 -11.67 1.15 -15.28
C ALA A 34 -12.04 1.38 -13.81
N LYS A 35 -13.34 1.39 -13.50
CA LYS A 35 -13.83 1.52 -12.11
C LYS A 35 -13.35 0.37 -11.23
N SER A 36 -13.46 -0.87 -11.71
CA SER A 36 -12.97 -2.05 -10.97
C SER A 36 -11.47 -1.98 -10.72
N TYR A 37 -10.67 -1.66 -11.75
CA TYR A 37 -9.22 -1.53 -11.60
C TYR A 37 -8.83 -0.47 -10.57
N LEU A 38 -9.41 0.74 -10.67
CA LEU A 38 -9.16 1.83 -9.73
C LEU A 38 -9.54 1.46 -8.30
N LEU A 39 -10.70 0.82 -8.11
CA LEU A 39 -11.14 0.37 -6.80
C LEU A 39 -10.15 -0.63 -6.19
N SER A 40 -9.73 -1.64 -6.96
CA SER A 40 -8.73 -2.62 -6.52
C SER A 40 -7.40 -1.96 -6.17
N TYR A 41 -6.91 -1.05 -7.01
CA TYR A 41 -5.67 -0.32 -6.79
C TYR A 41 -5.72 0.51 -5.50
N LEU A 42 -6.77 1.32 -5.33
CA LEU A 42 -6.94 2.17 -4.14
C LEU A 42 -7.08 1.35 -2.86
N THR A 43 -7.78 0.21 -2.94
CA THR A 43 -7.92 -0.72 -1.81
C THR A 43 -6.56 -1.30 -1.43
N ALA A 44 -5.79 -1.79 -2.40
CA ALA A 44 -4.45 -2.33 -2.14
C ALA A 44 -3.50 -1.25 -1.57
N PHE A 45 -3.55 -0.04 -2.12
CA PHE A 45 -2.77 1.10 -1.61
C PHE A 45 -3.13 1.44 -0.16
N TYR A 46 -4.43 1.51 0.14
CA TYR A 46 -4.90 1.78 1.49
C TYR A 46 -4.46 0.70 2.48
N LEU A 47 -4.66 -0.58 2.14
CA LEU A 47 -4.24 -1.71 2.99
C LEU A 47 -2.72 -1.72 3.24
N ALA A 48 -1.92 -1.47 2.20
CA ALA A 48 -0.47 -1.38 2.35
C ALA A 48 -0.06 -0.19 3.23
N ASN A 49 -0.72 0.96 3.09
CA ASN A 49 -0.46 2.12 3.92
C ASN A 49 -0.88 1.89 5.39
N ASP A 50 -2.04 1.28 5.62
CA ASP A 50 -2.53 0.90 6.95
C ASP A 50 -1.58 -0.10 7.63
N PHE A 51 -1.14 -1.13 6.89
CA PHE A 51 -0.11 -2.06 7.34
C PHE A 51 1.19 -1.33 7.70
N ASN A 52 1.68 -0.44 6.82
CA ASN A 52 2.91 0.32 7.08
C ASN A 52 2.77 1.25 8.29
N GLN A 53 1.59 1.82 8.54
CA GLN A 53 1.32 2.63 9.73
C GLN A 53 1.28 1.75 10.99
N ALA A 54 0.62 0.59 10.94
CA ALA A 54 0.61 -0.37 12.03
C ALA A 54 2.03 -0.90 12.34
N GLU A 55 2.81 -1.24 11.32
CA GLU A 55 4.23 -1.57 11.46
C GLU A 55 5.00 -0.39 12.07
N ALA A 56 4.86 0.83 11.54
CA ALA A 56 5.55 1.99 12.08
C ALA A 56 5.20 2.25 13.55
N GLN A 57 3.94 2.04 13.97
CA GLN A 57 3.53 2.16 15.38
C GLN A 57 4.10 1.02 16.25
N ASN A 58 4.13 -0.22 15.75
CA ASN A 58 4.69 -1.37 16.45
C ASN A 58 6.23 -1.34 16.54
N PHE A 59 6.90 -0.75 15.55
CA PHE A 59 8.36 -0.64 15.46
C PHE A 59 8.92 0.74 15.86
N ALA A 60 8.08 1.73 16.18
CA ALA A 60 8.50 3.00 16.78
C ALA A 60 8.88 2.87 18.26
N MET A 61 8.53 1.77 18.92
CA MET A 61 9.30 1.35 20.09
C MET A 61 10.66 0.87 19.59
N LYS A 62 11.73 1.62 19.91
CA LYS A 62 13.12 1.18 19.73
C LYS A 62 13.35 -0.13 20.47
N THR A 63 12.96 -1.23 19.85
CA THR A 63 13.30 -2.57 20.29
C THR A 63 14.19 -3.16 19.22
N VAL A 64 15.39 -3.52 19.65
CA VAL A 64 16.35 -4.35 18.93
C VAL A 64 15.58 -5.41 18.15
N LYS A 65 15.80 -5.53 16.83
CA LYS A 65 15.11 -6.57 16.05
C LYS A 65 15.48 -7.93 16.66
N PHE A 66 14.57 -8.91 16.69
CA PHE A 66 14.84 -10.22 17.30
C PHE A 66 16.14 -10.86 16.81
N LYS A 67 16.45 -10.69 15.53
CA LYS A 67 17.69 -11.18 14.89
C LYS A 67 18.98 -10.53 15.42
N ASP A 68 18.87 -9.39 16.09
CA ASP A 68 19.96 -8.57 16.61
C ASP A 68 20.02 -8.64 18.17
N MET A 69 19.11 -9.40 18.82
CA MET A 69 19.12 -9.61 20.28
C MET A 69 20.07 -10.74 20.68
N SER A 70 20.79 -10.56 21.80
CA SER A 70 21.46 -11.69 22.43
C SER A 70 20.44 -12.70 22.97
N PHE A 71 20.86 -13.95 23.15
CA PHE A 71 19.99 -15.01 23.64
C PHE A 71 19.33 -14.68 24.99
N GLU A 72 20.07 -14.00 25.88
CA GLU A 72 19.57 -13.53 27.18
C GLU A 72 18.48 -12.46 27.02
N GLN A 73 18.66 -11.51 26.11
CA GLN A 73 17.68 -10.47 25.81
C GLN A 73 16.40 -11.03 25.18
N LEU A 74 16.54 -12.08 24.37
CA LEU A 74 15.41 -12.76 23.75
C LEU A 74 14.59 -13.54 24.80
N LEU A 75 15.24 -14.21 25.75
CA LEU A 75 14.57 -14.89 26.86
C LEU A 75 13.80 -13.92 27.76
N GLU A 76 14.40 -12.78 28.09
CA GLU A 76 13.76 -11.76 28.93
C GLU A 76 12.52 -11.18 28.23
N ARG A 77 12.62 -10.89 26.93
CA ARG A 77 11.51 -10.36 26.11
C ARG A 77 10.36 -11.36 25.96
N VAL A 78 10.65 -12.64 25.74
CA VAL A 78 9.63 -13.71 25.65
C VAL A 78 8.94 -13.90 27.00
N SER A 79 9.67 -13.80 28.12
CA SER A 79 9.09 -13.90 29.47
C SER A 79 8.11 -12.77 29.80
N GLN A 80 8.33 -11.57 29.24
CA GLN A 80 7.43 -10.41 29.40
C GLN A 80 6.18 -10.51 28.52
N LEU A 81 6.26 -11.19 27.37
CA LEU A 81 5.13 -11.43 26.47
C LEU A 81 4.18 -12.52 26.99
N ASN A 82 4.70 -13.50 27.75
CA ASN A 82 3.93 -14.62 28.31
C ASN A 82 3.18 -14.30 29.62
N LYS A 83 3.02 -13.02 29.98
CA LYS A 83 2.25 -12.57 31.17
C LYS A 83 0.78 -12.25 30.89
N TYR A 84 0.27 -12.63 29.72
CA TYR A 84 -1.15 -12.66 29.37
C TYR A 84 -1.54 -14.07 28.93
#